data_AF-A0A942A1E2-F1
#
_entry.id   AF-A0A942A1E2-F1
#
_cell.length_a   1.000
_cell.length_b   1.000
_cell.length_c   1.000
_cell.angle_alpha   90.00
_cell.angle_beta   90.00
_cell.angle_gamma   90.00
#
_symmetry.space_group_name_H-M   'P 1'
#
loop_
_entity.id
_entity.type
_entity.pdbx_description
1 polymer ?
#
loop_
_entity_poly.entity_id
_entity_poly.type
_entity_poly.pdbx_seq_one_letter_code
_entity_poly.pdbx_strand_id
1 'polypeptide(L)'
;MTNPIGDIEEANVILITGSNTTENHPVLSSYVKRAVTQKGAKLIVADPRRIPIVDFADVWLRQTLGTDVAWINGMMHVIIKEKLYDEAYVNSRTVGL
;
A
#
# COMPACT_ATOMS: atom_id res chain seq x y z
N MET A 1 11.41 8.95 3.36
CA MET A 1 11.07 7.55 3.71
C MET A 1 11.20 7.41 5.22
N THR A 2 10.24 6.76 5.88
CA THR A 2 10.30 6.45 7.33
C THR A 2 11.10 5.17 7.62
N ASN A 3 11.24 4.28 6.63
CA ASN A 3 11.96 3.02 6.70
C ASN A 3 13.04 2.93 5.61
N PRO A 4 14.12 2.15 5.81
CA PRO A 4 15.05 1.76 4.75
C PRO A 4 14.39 0.99 3.61
N ILE A 5 14.98 1.01 2.41
CA ILE A 5 14.48 0.26 1.24
C ILE A 5 14.48 -1.26 1.50
N GLY A 6 15.43 -1.76 2.30
CA GLY A 6 15.53 -3.18 2.63
C GLY A 6 14.29 -3.72 3.34
N ASP A 7 13.63 -2.89 4.16
CA ASP A 7 12.44 -3.25 4.93
C ASP A 7 11.22 -3.60 4.06
N ILE A 8 11.22 -3.20 2.77
CA ILE A 8 10.12 -3.52 1.83
C ILE A 8 9.89 -5.02 1.73
N GLU A 9 10.96 -5.81 1.80
CA GLU A 9 10.85 -7.26 1.70
C GLU A 9 10.37 -7.92 3.00
N GLU A 10 10.33 -7.20 4.11
CA GLU A 10 9.82 -7.69 5.39
C GLU A 10 8.32 -7.41 5.56
N ALA A 11 7.72 -6.60 4.66
CA ALA A 11 6.32 -6.24 4.73
C ALA A 11 5.40 -7.43 4.38
N ASN A 12 4.36 -7.65 5.19
CA ASN A 12 3.31 -8.63 4.86
C ASN A 12 2.35 -8.13 3.77
N VAL A 13 2.13 -6.81 3.69
CA VAL A 13 1.27 -6.16 2.69
C VAL A 13 1.95 -4.88 2.22
N ILE A 14 1.98 -4.67 0.91
CA ILE A 14 2.52 -3.48 0.24
C ILE A 14 1.39 -2.80 -0.51
N LEU A 15 1.15 -1.53 -0.20
CA LEU A 15 0.20 -0.68 -0.92
C LEU A 15 0.97 0.35 -1.75
N ILE A 16 0.85 0.27 -3.07
CA ILE A 16 1.38 1.27 -4.01
C ILE A 16 0.22 2.13 -4.46
N THR A 17 0.27 3.42 -4.18
CA THR A 17 -0.68 4.43 -4.68
C THR A 17 0.08 5.65 -5.18
N GLY A 18 -0.37 6.27 -6.28
CA GLY A 18 0.24 7.49 -6.83
C GLY A 18 1.68 7.33 -7.34
N SER A 19 2.14 6.10 -7.62
CA SER A 19 3.52 5.83 -8.07
C SER A 19 3.57 4.77 -9.16
N ASN A 20 4.25 5.09 -10.26
CA ASN A 20 4.69 4.09 -11.25
C ASN A 20 6.06 3.53 -10.85
N THR A 21 6.08 2.71 -9.80
CA THR A 21 7.32 2.26 -9.15
C THR A 21 8.27 1.50 -10.08
N THR A 22 7.77 0.75 -11.05
CA THR A 22 8.62 0.00 -11.99
C THR A 22 9.45 0.92 -12.89
N GLU A 23 8.86 2.01 -13.38
CA GLU A 23 9.57 2.95 -14.27
C GLU A 23 10.39 3.97 -13.47
N ASN A 24 9.83 4.52 -12.40
CA ASN A 24 10.45 5.62 -11.67
C ASN A 24 11.49 5.15 -10.63
N HIS A 25 11.35 3.93 -10.11
CA HIS A 25 12.18 3.38 -9.05
C HIS A 25 12.50 1.88 -9.28
N PRO A 26 13.21 1.52 -10.36
CA PRO A 26 13.36 0.13 -10.80
C PRO A 26 14.05 -0.78 -9.78
N VAL A 27 15.00 -0.24 -9.02
CA VAL A 27 15.65 -0.98 -7.91
C VAL A 27 14.61 -1.31 -6.83
N LEU A 28 13.84 -0.32 -6.36
CA LEU A 28 12.78 -0.52 -5.37
C LEU A 28 11.70 -1.48 -5.87
N SER A 29 11.33 -1.39 -7.16
CA SER A 29 10.41 -2.34 -7.79
C SER A 29 10.90 -3.79 -7.70
N SER A 30 12.21 -4.01 -7.67
CA SER A 30 12.78 -5.36 -7.52
C SER A 30 12.60 -5.91 -6.11
N TYR A 31 12.71 -5.07 -5.07
CA TYR A 31 12.38 -5.44 -3.69
C TYR A 31 10.90 -5.79 -3.55
N VAL A 32 10.00 -4.98 -4.10
CA VAL A 32 8.55 -5.28 -4.09
C VAL A 32 8.28 -6.63 -4.77
N LYS A 33 8.84 -6.87 -5.96
CA LYS A 33 8.65 -8.13 -6.68
C LYS A 33 9.17 -9.33 -5.88
N ARG A 34 10.33 -9.24 -5.23
CA ARG A 34 10.86 -10.31 -4.36
C ARG A 34 9.97 -10.52 -3.12
N ALA A 35 9.52 -9.46 -2.47
CA ALA A 35 8.59 -9.54 -1.34
C ALA A 35 7.34 -10.37 -1.71
N VAL A 36 6.73 -10.06 -2.85
CA VAL A 36 5.53 -10.74 -3.33
C VAL A 36 5.81 -12.18 -3.77
N THR A 37 6.78 -12.36 -4.67
CA THR A 37 7.00 -13.65 -5.36
C THR A 37 7.80 -14.67 -4.55
N GLN A 38 8.62 -14.22 -3.59
CA GLN A 38 9.55 -15.08 -2.85
C GLN A 38 9.23 -15.14 -1.35
N LYS A 39 8.61 -14.09 -0.80
CA LYS A 39 8.30 -14.00 0.64
C LYS A 39 6.80 -14.01 0.97
N GLY A 40 5.94 -14.05 -0.05
CA GLY A 40 4.48 -14.17 0.13
C GLY A 40 3.78 -12.89 0.57
N ALA A 41 4.43 -11.73 0.43
CA ALA A 41 3.80 -10.44 0.69
C ALA A 41 2.62 -10.21 -0.26
N LYS A 42 1.55 -9.58 0.24
CA LYS A 42 0.42 -9.15 -0.58
C LYS A 42 0.69 -7.81 -1.22
N LEU A 43 0.28 -7.63 -2.47
CA LEU A 43 0.45 -6.38 -3.19
C LEU A 43 -0.90 -5.79 -3.61
N ILE A 44 -1.13 -4.55 -3.17
CA ILE A 44 -2.26 -3.73 -3.58
C ILE A 44 -1.71 -2.57 -4.42
N VAL A 45 -2.27 -2.35 -5.60
CA VAL A 45 -1.91 -1.24 -6.48
C VAL A 45 -3.15 -0.39 -6.74
N ALA A 46 -3.13 0.86 -6.27
CA ALA A 46 -4.14 1.87 -6.55
C ALA A 46 -3.62 2.85 -7.61
N ASP A 47 -3.80 2.49 -8.88
CA ASP A 47 -3.47 3.34 -10.04
C ASP A 47 -4.59 3.14 -11.10
N PRO A 48 -5.15 4.21 -11.68
CA PRO A 48 -6.15 4.09 -12.76
C PRO A 48 -5.62 3.34 -13.98
N ARG A 49 -4.30 3.34 -14.19
CA ARG A 49 -3.60 2.74 -15.33
C ARG A 49 -3.07 1.36 -14.96
N ARG A 50 -2.93 0.51 -15.96
CA ARG A 50 -2.30 -0.81 -15.83
C ARG A 50 -0.78 -0.68 -15.96
N ILE A 51 -0.13 -0.14 -14.93
CA ILE A 51 1.34 -0.06 -14.88
C ILE A 51 1.98 -1.45 -14.70
N PRO A 52 3.26 -1.67 -15.08
CA PRO A 52 3.84 -3.01 -15.11
C PRO A 52 3.81 -3.78 -13.78
N ILE A 53 3.86 -3.09 -12.63
CA ILE A 53 3.82 -3.76 -11.31
C ILE A 53 2.45 -4.37 -11.00
N VAL A 54 1.38 -3.97 -11.70
CA VAL A 54 0.02 -4.51 -11.55
C VAL A 54 -0.02 -6.01 -11.84
N ASP A 55 0.85 -6.51 -12.71
CA ASP A 55 0.93 -7.96 -13.03
C ASP A 55 1.31 -8.82 -11.82
N PHE A 56 1.82 -8.22 -10.74
CA PHE A 56 2.18 -8.87 -9.49
C PHE A 56 1.16 -8.61 -8.37
N ALA A 57 0.12 -7.79 -8.60
CA ALA A 57 -0.79 -7.35 -7.55
C ALA A 57 -1.88 -8.38 -7.27
N ASP A 58 -2.19 -8.60 -5.98
CA ASP A 58 -3.40 -9.31 -5.55
C ASP A 58 -4.65 -8.45 -5.81
N VAL A 59 -4.53 -7.13 -5.63
CA VAL A 59 -5.63 -6.18 -5.84
C VAL A 59 -5.14 -5.01 -6.70
N TRP A 60 -5.79 -4.81 -7.84
CA TRP A 60 -5.65 -3.60 -8.64
C TRP A 60 -6.88 -2.72 -8.49
N LEU A 61 -6.76 -1.70 -7.64
CA LEU A 61 -7.78 -0.67 -7.47
C LEU A 61 -7.61 0.38 -8.57
N ARG A 62 -8.66 0.54 -9.39
CA ARG A 62 -8.69 1.47 -10.53
C ARG A 62 -9.57 2.67 -10.19
N GLN A 63 -9.10 3.52 -9.29
CA GLN A 63 -9.82 4.72 -8.87
C GLN A 63 -9.99 5.71 -10.04
N THR A 64 -11.01 6.56 -9.96
CA THR A 64 -11.12 7.69 -10.90
C THR A 64 -10.02 8.73 -10.60
N LEU A 65 -9.56 9.46 -11.61
CA LEU A 65 -8.53 10.48 -11.42
C LEU A 65 -9.00 11.52 -10.37
N GLY A 66 -8.13 11.82 -9.40
CA GLY A 66 -8.41 12.78 -8.34
C GLY A 66 -9.29 12.26 -7.19
N THR A 67 -9.64 10.96 -7.17
CA THR A 67 -10.50 10.40 -6.12
C THR A 67 -9.74 9.63 -5.03
N ASP A 68 -8.48 9.98 -4.78
CA ASP A 68 -7.66 9.25 -3.79
C ASP A 68 -8.21 9.41 -2.36
N VAL A 69 -8.62 10.61 -1.99
CA VAL A 69 -9.26 10.88 -0.69
C VAL A 69 -10.51 10.02 -0.50
N ALA A 70 -11.28 9.74 -1.56
CA ALA A 70 -12.51 8.97 -1.45
C ALA A 70 -12.23 7.51 -1.07
N TRP A 71 -11.29 6.83 -1.72
CA TRP A 71 -10.98 5.43 -1.39
C TRP A 71 -10.22 5.32 -0.06
N ILE A 72 -9.35 6.28 0.26
CA ILE A 72 -8.65 6.33 1.56
C ILE A 72 -9.66 6.50 2.70
N ASN A 73 -10.62 7.43 2.56
CA ASN A 73 -11.69 7.61 3.55
C ASN A 73 -12.60 6.38 3.65
N GLY A 74 -12.89 5.71 2.53
CA GLY A 74 -13.63 4.45 2.54
C GLY A 74 -12.90 3.35 3.32
N MET A 75 -11.59 3.21 3.11
CA MET A 75 -10.74 2.28 3.86
C MET A 75 -10.70 2.62 5.35
N MET A 76 -10.49 3.90 5.71
CA MET A 76 -10.53 4.35 7.11
C MET A 76 -11.89 4.12 7.76
N HIS A 77 -12.98 4.36 7.04
CA HIS A 77 -14.34 4.12 7.54
C HIS A 77 -14.52 2.66 7.95
N VAL A 78 -14.09 1.71 7.12
CA VAL A 78 -14.15 0.27 7.43
C VAL A 78 -13.26 -0.06 8.63
N ILE A 79 -12.01 0.41 8.65
CA ILE A 79 -11.07 0.18 9.76
C ILE A 79 -11.66 0.63 11.10
N ILE A 80 -12.28 1.80 11.15
CA ILE A 80 -12.87 2.35 12.37
C ILE A 80 -14.16 1.61 12.73
N LYS A 81 -15.08 1.44 11.77
CA LYS A 81 -16.39 0.82 11.99
C LYS A 81 -16.26 -0.63 12.48
N GLU A 82 -15.29 -1.36 11.96
CA GLU A 82 -15.03 -2.76 12.31
C GLU A 82 -13.98 -2.93 13.42
N LYS A 83 -13.47 -1.83 13.99
CA LYS A 83 -12.46 -1.84 15.06
C LYS A 83 -11.18 -2.62 14.71
N LEU A 84 -10.67 -2.44 13.49
CA LEU A 84 -9.47 -3.11 12.97
C LEU A 84 -8.17 -2.35 13.25
N TYR A 85 -8.25 -1.14 13.83
CA TYR A 85 -7.07 -0.34 14.17
C TYR A 85 -6.42 -0.83 15.48
N ASP A 86 -5.14 -0.52 15.64
CA ASP A 86 -4.42 -0.74 16.90
C ASP A 86 -4.82 0.32 17.93
N GLU A 87 -5.77 -0.02 18.80
CA GLU A 87 -6.32 0.88 19.82
C GLU A 87 -5.26 1.39 20.80
N ALA A 88 -4.32 0.53 21.21
CA ALA A 88 -3.27 0.91 22.16
C ALA A 88 -2.28 1.91 21.54
N TYR A 89 -1.87 1.67 20.29
CA TYR A 89 -0.99 2.59 19.57
C TYR A 89 -1.67 3.94 19.36
N VAL A 90 -2.91 3.92 18.89
CA VAL A 90 -3.69 5.12 18.62
C VAL A 90 -3.84 5.98 19.89
N ASN A 91 -4.21 5.39 21.03
CA ASN A 91 -4.36 6.12 22.30
C ASN A 91 -3.05 6.70 22.86
N SER A 92 -1.90 6.08 22.56
CA SER A 92 -0.61 6.46 23.15
C SER A 92 0.30 7.28 22.24
N ARG A 93 0.08 7.27 20.93
CA ARG A 93 0.99 7.85 19.91
C ARG A 93 0.32 8.80 18.94
N THR A 94 -0.99 9.05 19.05
CA THR A 94 -1.73 9.93 18.14
C THR A 94 -2.57 10.96 18.89
N VAL A 95 -3.09 11.96 18.17
CA VAL A 95 -4.04 12.98 18.65
C VAL A 95 -5.15 13.16 17.61
N GLY A 96 -6.31 13.71 18.01
CA GLY A 96 -7.42 13.99 17.10
C GLY A 96 -8.55 12.96 17.11
N LEU A 97 -8.54 12.05 18.09
CA LEU A 97 -9.72 11.29 18.50
C LEU A 97 -10.51 12.04 19.58
#